data_AF-A0A9D0A8L0-F1
#
_entry.id   AF-A0A9D0A8L0-F1
#
_cell.length_a   1.000
_cell.length_b   1.000
_cell.length_c   1.000
_cell.angle_alpha   90.00
_cell.angle_beta   90.00
_cell.angle_gamma   90.00
#
_symmetry.space_group_name_H-M   'P 1'
#
loop_
_entity.id
_entity.type
_entity.pdbx_description
1 polymer ?
#
loop_
_entity_poly.entity_id
_entity_poly.type
_entity_poly.pdbx_seq_one_letter_code
_entity_poly.pdbx_strand_id
1 'polypeptide(L)' 'MDNTPKIYKGFAGKLASFFIDSKLTLIIVFASLLLGMLAVYLLPREEEPQIKVPMIDVMVSMPGASPREIEERVS' A
#
# COMPACT_ATOMS: atom_id res chain seq x y z
N MET A 1 6.64 47.17 -32.47
CA MET A 1 7.07 46.38 -31.30
C MET A 1 6.25 45.11 -31.28
N ASP A 2 6.91 43.95 -31.37
CA ASP A 2 6.30 42.65 -31.07
C ASP A 2 6.50 42.42 -29.56
N ASN A 3 5.39 42.37 -28.83
CA ASN A 3 5.34 42.17 -27.39
C ASN A 3 4.55 40.90 -27.04
N THR A 4 4.77 39.83 -27.80
CA THR A 4 4.22 38.52 -27.44
C THR A 4 5.02 37.90 -26.27
N PRO A 5 4.38 37.60 -25.13
CA PRO A 5 5.08 37.02 -24.00
C PRO A 5 5.57 35.61 -24.35
N LYS A 6 6.89 35.40 -24.34
CA LYS A 6 7.48 34.06 -24.49
C LYS A 6 7.15 33.22 -23.25
N ILE A 7 6.10 32.41 -23.33
CA ILE A 7 5.71 31.50 -22.25
C ILE A 7 6.73 30.38 -22.17
N TYR A 8 7.66 30.48 -21.21
CA TYR A 8 8.58 29.40 -20.88
C TYR A 8 7.79 28.27 -20.22
N LYS A 9 7.52 27.22 -21.00
CA LYS A 9 6.93 25.99 -20.46
C LYS A 9 7.97 25.32 -19.54
N GLY A 10 7.72 25.39 -18.23
CA GLY A 10 8.46 24.63 -17.22
C GLY A 10 8.30 23.11 -17.42
N PHE A 11 8.93 22.30 -16.57
CA PHE A 11 8.91 20.84 -16.69
C PHE A 11 7.48 20.27 -16.81
N ALA A 12 6.56 20.71 -15.94
CA ALA A 12 5.15 20.34 -16.00
C ALA A 12 4.47 20.78 -17.31
N GLY A 13 4.81 21.96 -17.85
CA GLY A 13 4.26 22.46 -19.11
C GLY A 13 4.77 21.70 -20.34
N LYS A 14 6.02 21.23 -20.31
CA LYS A 14 6.56 20.30 -21.32
C LYS A 14 5.83 18.96 -21.25
N LEU A 15 5.66 18.40 -20.06
CA LEU A 15 4.94 17.14 -19.86
C LEU A 15 3.48 17.26 -20.34
N ALA A 16 2.76 18.30 -19.90
CA ALA A 16 1.39 18.55 -20.31
C ALA A 16 1.26 18.71 -21.84
N SER A 17 2.23 19.34 -22.51
CA SER A 17 2.19 19.52 -23.96
C SER A 17 2.23 18.21 -24.77
N PHE A 18 2.77 17.12 -24.20
CA PHE A 18 2.73 15.80 -24.85
C PHE A 18 1.33 15.16 -24.81
N PHE A 19 0.53 15.51 -23.80
CA PHE A 19 -0.78 14.89 -23.55
C PHE A 19 -1.96 15.75 -24.00
N ILE A 20 -1.81 17.08 -24.05
CA ILE A 20 -2.93 18.00 -24.23
C ILE A 20 -3.63 17.87 -25.59
N ASP A 21 -2.86 17.62 -26.65
CA ASP A 21 -3.38 17.43 -28.02
C ASP A 21 -3.56 15.94 -28.38
N SER A 22 -3.22 15.03 -27.45
CA SER A 22 -3.17 13.61 -27.72
C SER A 22 -4.48 12.92 -27.32
N LYS A 23 -5.09 12.20 -28.27
CA LYS A 23 -6.22 11.29 -28.02
C LYS A 23 -5.85 10.17 -27.03
N LEU A 24 -4.56 9.91 -26.83
CA LEU A 24 -4.04 8.95 -25.88
C LEU A 24 -4.44 9.28 -24.43
N THR A 25 -4.57 10.57 -24.09
CA THR A 25 -4.98 11.01 -22.76
C THR A 25 -6.34 10.45 -22.38
N LEU A 26 -7.30 10.49 -23.32
CA LEU A 26 -8.64 9.93 -23.10
C LEU A 26 -8.60 8.41 -22.91
N ILE A 27 -7.78 7.71 -23.71
CA ILE A 27 -7.60 6.25 -23.59
C ILE A 27 -6.99 5.88 -22.23
N ILE A 28 -5.97 6.62 -21.78
CA ILE A 28 -5.33 6.40 -20.47
C ILE A 28 -6.33 6.61 -19.34
N VAL A 29 -7.19 7.63 -19.43
CA VAL A 29 -8.25 7.87 -18.44
C VAL A 29 -9.23 6.69 -18.39
N PHE A 30 -9.70 6.19 -19.53
CA PHE A 30 -10.60 5.03 -19.52
C PHE A 30 -9.91 3.76 -19.04
N ALA A 31 -8.64 3.56 -19.41
CA ALA A 31 -7.86 2.42 -18.95
C ALA A 31 -7.64 2.44 -17.43
N SER A 32 -7.36 3.61 -16.84
CA SER A 32 -7.17 3.74 -15.38
C SER A 32 -8.47 3.52 -14.62
N LEU A 33 -9.60 4.01 -15.14
CA LEU A 33 -10.93 3.73 -14.58
C LEU A 33 -11.25 2.24 -14.63
N LEU A 34 -11.00 1.58 -15.76
CA LEU A 34 -11.24 0.15 -15.91
C LEU A 34 -10.36 -0.68 -14.97
N LEU A 35 -9.08 -0.31 -14.84
CA LEU A 35 -8.16 -0.94 -13.87
C LEU A 35 -8.65 -0.77 -12.44
N GLY A 36 -9.14 0.42 -12.07
CA GLY A 36 -9.72 0.68 -10.76
C GLY A 36 -10.95 -0.17 -10.48
N MET A 37 -11.86 -0.28 -11.45
CA MET A 37 -13.03 -1.16 -11.35
C MET A 37 -12.64 -2.64 -11.20
N LEU A 38 -11.67 -3.10 -12.00
CA LEU A 38 -11.11 -4.44 -11.88
C LEU A 38 -10.51 -4.69 -10.50
N ALA A 39 -9.75 -3.74 -9.97
CA ALA A 39 -9.17 -3.85 -8.63
C ALA A 39 -10.25 -3.99 -7.55
N VAL A 40 -11.31 -3.18 -7.61
CA VAL A 40 -12.43 -3.29 -6.65
C VAL A 40 -13.17 -4.61 -6.79
N TYR A 41 -13.33 -5.13 -8.01
CA TYR A 41 -14.04 -6.38 -8.26
C TYR A 41 -13.22 -7.63 -7.89
N LEU A 42 -11.91 -7.63 -8.19
CA LEU A 42 -11.03 -8.78 -8.02
C LEU A 42 -10.37 -8.85 -6.65
N LEU A 43 -10.16 -7.72 -5.97
CA LEU A 43 -9.46 -7.71 -4.70
C LEU A 43 -10.37 -8.30 -3.61
N PRO A 44 -9.99 -9.46 -3.01
CA PRO A 44 -10.79 -10.06 -1.96
C PRO A 44 -10.86 -9.11 -0.77
N ARG A 45 -12.07 -8.91 -0.25
CA ARG A 45 -12.30 -8.11 0.95
C ARG A 45 -12.21 -9.05 2.15
N GLU A 46 -11.24 -8.83 3.03
CA GLU A 46 -11.22 -9.47 4.34
C GLU A 46 -12.08 -8.64 5.30
N GLU A 47 -13.23 -9.18 5.74
CA GLU A 47 -14.16 -8.48 6.64
C GLU A 47 -13.59 -8.36 8.07
N GLU A 48 -12.82 -9.35 8.48
CA GLU A 48 -11.98 -9.31 9.65
C GLU A 48 -10.53 -9.40 9.15
N PRO A 49 -9.74 -8.32 9.17
CA PRO A 49 -8.31 -8.44 8.88
C PRO A 49 -7.80 -9.53 9.81
N GLN A 50 -7.23 -10.61 9.28
CA GLN A 50 -6.87 -11.76 10.11
C GLN A 50 -5.83 -11.34 11.15
N ILE A 51 -6.27 -11.00 12.37
CA ILE A 51 -5.41 -10.72 13.52
C ILE A 51 -4.92 -12.09 14.00
N LYS A 52 -3.89 -12.60 13.33
CA LYS A 52 -3.13 -13.74 13.83
C LYS A 52 -2.29 -13.22 14.98
N VAL A 53 -2.81 -13.31 16.21
CA VAL A 53 -2.00 -13.10 17.40
C VAL A 53 -0.96 -14.22 17.42
N PRO A 54 0.34 -13.93 17.25
CA PRO A 54 1.34 -14.98 17.32
C PRO A 54 1.44 -15.43 18.77
N MET A 55 0.81 -16.57 19.09
CA MET A 55 1.04 -17.26 20.36
C MET A 55 2.22 -18.21 20.21
N ILE A 56 3.19 -18.06 21.12
CA ILE A 56 4.30 -18.99 21.28
C ILE A 56 4.13 -19.59 22.66
N ASP A 57 3.77 -20.87 22.70
CA ASP A 57 3.71 -21.63 23.95
C ASP A 57 5.10 -22.12 24.33
N VAL A 58 5.64 -21.64 25.45
CA VAL A 58 6.91 -22.11 26.02
C VAL A 58 6.59 -23.05 27.17
N MET A 59 6.69 -24.36 26.92
CA MET A 59 6.51 -25.39 27.95
C MET A 59 7.87 -25.75 28.56
N VAL A 60 8.00 -25.58 29.88
CA VAL A 60 9.21 -25.98 30.63
C VAL A 60 8.85 -27.09 31.61
N SER A 61 9.55 -28.22 31.52
CA SER A 61 9.38 -29.37 32.41
C SER A 61 10.50 -29.40 33.45
N MET A 62 10.20 -29.15 34.74
CA MET A 62 11.14 -29.32 35.86
C MET A 62 10.62 -30.39 36.85
N PRO A 63 10.83 -31.69 36.57
CA PRO A 63 10.41 -32.75 37.48
C PRO A 63 11.23 -32.69 38.79
N GLY A 64 10.53 -32.54 39.92
CA GLY A 64 11.13 -32.52 41.26
C GLY A 64 11.36 -31.14 41.89
N ALA A 65 11.06 -30.04 41.18
CA ALA A 65 11.11 -28.69 41.75
C ALA A 65 9.83 -28.33 42.50
N SER A 66 9.95 -27.64 43.64
CA SER A 66 8.79 -27.11 44.35
C SER A 66 8.14 -25.95 43.56
N PRO A 67 6.81 -25.69 43.67
CA PRO A 67 6.15 -24.63 42.91
C PRO A 67 6.83 -23.24 43.07
N ARG A 68 7.38 -22.96 44.26
CA ARG A 68 8.14 -21.73 44.54
C ARG A 68 9.44 -21.60 43.75
N GLU A 69 10.18 -22.69 43.58
CA GLU A 69 11.45 -22.67 42.81
C GLU A 69 11.23 -22.50 41.31
N ILE A 70 10.11 -22.96 40.79
CA ILE A 70 9.76 -22.80 39.37
C ILE A 70 9.43 -21.33 39.07
N GLU A 71 8.65 -20.68 39.94
CA GLU A 71 8.33 -19.25 39.79
C GLU A 71 9.58 -18.35 39.88
N GLU A 72 10.53 -18.64 40.79
CA GLU A 72 11.76 -17.84 40.95
C GLU A 72 12.77 -18.01 39.81
N ARG A 73 12.75 -19.12 39.06
CA ARG A 73 13.75 -19.43 38.03
C ARG A 73 13.27 -19.25 36.59
N VAL A 74 11.97 -19.18 36.36
CA VAL A 74 11.36 -19.11 35.01
C VAL A 74 10.86 -17.69 34.68
N SER A 75 10.77 -16.79 35.66
CA SER A 75 10.41 -15.38 35.45
C SER A 75 11.58 -14.51 34.99
#